data_AF-A0A958JI02-F1
#
_entry.id   AF-A0A958JI02-F1
#
_cell.length_a   1.000
_cell.length_b   1.000
_cell.length_c   1.000
_cell.angle_alpha   90.00
_cell.angle_beta   90.00
_cell.angle_gamma   90.00
#
_symmetry.space_group_name_H-M   'P 1'
#
loop_
_entity.id
_entity.type
_entity.pdbx_description
1 polymer ?
#
loop_
_entity_poly.entity_id
_entity_poly.type
_entity_poly.pdbx_seq_one_letter_code
_entity_poly.pdbx_strand_id
1 'polypeptide(L)'
;MMLQSCSTRRRSDRAEDGAVLVMMAFLLAALLAVSGLAIDAGNLFRARLALQKAVDSGALGGIAATIHLNDVVQGMSAAEQRTFIEARARQIAHENLLSDGLTVDPDINILPDYFPAAAGDGGTQRFRLTVRATADIPYLLLHLVPFEILGASSVGRSGAVNAAAAQATAERESATVSLVLDVSRSMACPSRGDCSCLTPERTDSCEDVAERMGVPTKIELLKSAVTTFVEQFDSGIDRISMVPFNIVGTTDNNYATGGKAVRFLPEDGESDVARQGFQRDRFQSALANFQAVSSTNVCDAFMQSYEEGRRVGLLHPDDPARNEELAVVYFSDGAPTAGRFLFSAPRELPAHGGDMGEYDYLHYSVQWVEADGSAGGSGYRSWVGPSPLVRSGSIPIDRVTLSPVTDGVPECSSTDGEAPSDRLRFDAVFDRCIATMAAHHPYETTATYGNNYGVDTPFRDGWREQYYNCAIEMADFYRNQKATVFVIGLGQPSTVFTEPYQDIDETFLRKDVFLSRVANDYTAAYRVPRHFGGPVHPEFSYHNYRTYAELQADHRSAEGLFIPVEESEELEEAFRNAATRILLRLVR
;
A
#
# COMPACT_ATOMS: atom_id res chain seq x y z
N MET A 1 83.69 -56.38 -44.25
CA MET A 1 82.40 -56.31 -43.52
C MET A 1 81.80 -54.95 -43.81
N MET A 2 80.71 -54.91 -44.56
CA MET A 2 80.05 -53.72 -45.08
C MET A 2 79.53 -52.82 -43.95
N LEU A 3 79.96 -51.56 -43.92
CA LEU A 3 79.22 -50.47 -43.27
C LEU A 3 78.93 -49.43 -44.35
N GLN A 4 77.70 -49.50 -44.84
CA GLN A 4 77.15 -48.69 -45.91
C GLN A 4 76.74 -47.34 -45.30
N SER A 5 77.64 -46.36 -45.39
CA SER A 5 77.39 -44.97 -45.01
C SER A 5 76.53 -44.31 -46.09
N CYS A 6 75.27 -44.07 -45.75
CA CYS A 6 74.31 -43.36 -46.59
C CYS A 6 74.52 -41.84 -46.41
N SER A 7 75.31 -41.22 -47.29
CA SER A 7 75.44 -39.76 -47.34
C SER A 7 74.23 -39.15 -48.05
N THR A 8 73.26 -38.66 -47.29
CA THR A 8 72.17 -37.82 -47.82
C THR A 8 72.68 -36.40 -48.08
N ARG A 9 72.67 -36.03 -49.37
CA ARG A 9 72.90 -34.67 -49.89
C ARG A 9 71.99 -33.66 -49.17
N ARG A 10 72.59 -32.76 -48.40
CA ARG A 10 72.02 -31.42 -48.12
C ARG A 10 72.20 -30.55 -49.36
N ARG A 11 71.18 -30.45 -50.20
CA ARG A 11 71.04 -29.38 -51.20
C ARG A 11 69.63 -28.82 -51.08
N SER A 12 69.58 -27.51 -50.83
CA SER A 12 68.44 -26.61 -51.01
C SER A 12 67.46 -26.40 -49.84
N ASP A 13 67.93 -25.85 -48.71
CA ASP A 13 67.05 -25.20 -47.71
C ASP A 13 67.09 -23.65 -47.78
N ARG A 14 67.88 -23.02 -48.66
CA ARG A 14 68.05 -21.56 -48.67
C ARG A 14 67.00 -20.76 -49.46
N ALA A 15 66.05 -21.42 -50.13
CA ALA A 15 65.03 -20.75 -50.94
C ALA A 15 63.66 -20.64 -50.24
N GLU A 16 63.44 -21.33 -49.12
CA GLU A 16 62.15 -21.31 -48.40
C GLU A 16 62.13 -20.31 -47.22
N ASP A 17 63.29 -19.90 -46.69
CA ASP A 17 63.40 -18.97 -45.55
C ASP A 17 62.78 -17.58 -45.82
N GLY A 18 62.70 -17.15 -47.08
CA GLY A 18 62.10 -15.85 -47.45
C GLY A 18 60.57 -15.85 -47.44
N ALA A 19 59.94 -16.97 -47.80
CA ALA A 19 58.48 -17.07 -47.89
C ALA A 19 57.81 -17.06 -46.51
N VAL A 20 58.48 -17.64 -45.50
CA VAL A 20 57.99 -17.67 -44.12
C VAL A 20 57.84 -16.26 -43.55
N LEU A 21 58.80 -15.38 -43.82
CA LEU A 21 58.78 -14.00 -43.32
C LEU A 21 57.62 -13.21 -43.94
N VAL A 22 57.34 -13.42 -45.23
CA VAL A 22 56.21 -12.80 -45.93
C VAL A 22 54.87 -13.32 -45.40
N MET A 23 54.71 -14.65 -45.25
CA MET A 23 53.47 -15.21 -44.68
C MET A 23 53.25 -14.76 -43.24
N MET A 24 54.31 -14.69 -42.43
CA MET A 24 54.23 -14.20 -41.05
C MET A 24 53.79 -12.74 -41.00
N ALA A 25 54.29 -11.89 -41.89
CA ALA A 25 53.86 -10.49 -41.97
C ALA A 25 52.36 -10.36 -42.32
N PHE A 26 51.86 -11.15 -43.27
CA PHE A 26 50.43 -11.19 -43.60
C PHE A 26 49.58 -11.71 -42.44
N LEU A 27 50.05 -12.75 -41.74
CA LEU A 27 49.32 -13.36 -40.62
C LEU A 27 49.26 -12.41 -39.42
N LEU A 28 50.35 -11.68 -39.12
CA LEU A 28 50.36 -10.62 -38.11
C LEU A 28 49.40 -9.47 -38.47
N ALA A 29 49.40 -9.02 -39.73
CA ALA A 29 48.47 -7.99 -40.18
C ALA A 29 47.00 -8.45 -40.06
N ALA A 30 46.71 -9.70 -40.42
CA ALA A 30 45.38 -10.29 -40.25
C ALA A 30 44.97 -10.39 -38.78
N LEU A 31 45.86 -10.82 -37.89
CA LEU A 31 45.62 -10.88 -36.44
C LEU A 31 45.35 -9.50 -35.84
N LEU A 32 46.10 -8.47 -36.26
CA LEU A 32 45.88 -7.09 -35.83
C LEU A 32 44.54 -6.55 -36.34
N ALA A 33 44.18 -6.86 -37.59
CA ALA A 33 42.88 -6.49 -38.15
C ALA A 33 41.72 -7.12 -37.38
N VAL A 34 41.79 -8.42 -37.09
CA VAL A 34 40.79 -9.13 -36.28
C VAL A 34 40.72 -8.57 -34.85
N SER A 35 41.88 -8.26 -34.26
CA SER A 35 41.94 -7.70 -32.91
C SER A 35 41.30 -6.31 -32.84
N GLY A 36 41.58 -5.44 -33.80
CA GLY A 36 40.94 -4.11 -33.84
C GLY A 36 39.45 -4.19 -34.17
N LEU A 37 39.02 -5.13 -35.03
CA LEU A 37 37.59 -5.40 -35.26
C LEU A 37 36.89 -5.87 -33.97
N ALA A 38 37.56 -6.70 -33.17
CA ALA A 38 37.03 -7.15 -31.89
C ALA A 38 36.92 -6.00 -30.87
N ILE A 39 37.91 -5.10 -30.83
CA ILE A 39 37.86 -3.89 -29.99
C ILE A 39 36.69 -2.99 -30.40
N ASP A 40 36.52 -2.77 -31.71
CA ASP A 40 35.43 -1.96 -32.25
C ASP A 40 34.05 -2.56 -31.97
N ALA A 41 33.90 -3.87 -32.14
CA ALA A 41 32.68 -4.58 -31.76
C ALA A 41 32.41 -4.43 -30.26
N GLY A 42 33.43 -4.57 -29.41
CA GLY A 42 33.33 -4.36 -27.97
C GLY A 42 32.88 -2.94 -27.60
N ASN A 43 33.45 -1.92 -28.25
CA ASN A 43 33.06 -0.52 -28.05
C ASN A 43 31.61 -0.27 -28.50
N LEU A 44 31.19 -0.85 -29.62
CA LEU A 44 29.81 -0.77 -30.09
C LEU A 44 28.82 -1.40 -29.12
N PHE A 45 29.11 -2.61 -28.64
CA PHE A 45 28.26 -3.29 -27.65
C PHE A 45 28.20 -2.51 -26.34
N ARG A 46 29.34 -1.99 -25.85
CA ARG A 46 29.39 -1.16 -24.64
C ARG A 46 28.56 0.11 -24.80
N ALA A 47 28.72 0.83 -25.91
CA ALA A 47 27.98 2.06 -26.17
C ALA A 47 26.47 1.80 -26.30
N ARG A 48 26.07 0.70 -26.94
CA ARG A 48 24.65 0.30 -27.02
C ARG A 48 24.06 -0.02 -25.65
N LEU A 49 24.79 -0.72 -24.78
CA LEU A 49 24.32 -1.02 -23.42
C LEU A 49 24.17 0.25 -22.58
N ALA A 50 25.14 1.15 -22.65
CA ALA A 50 25.08 2.44 -21.95
C ALA A 50 23.93 3.32 -22.48
N LEU A 51 23.72 3.36 -23.80
CA LEU A 51 22.57 4.05 -24.40
C LEU A 51 21.25 3.46 -23.94
N GLN A 52 21.11 2.13 -23.93
CA GLN A 52 19.88 1.46 -23.46
C GLN A 52 19.59 1.81 -22.00
N LYS A 53 20.59 1.67 -21.12
CA LYS A 53 20.48 2.05 -19.71
C LYS A 53 20.10 3.53 -19.52
N ALA A 54 20.66 4.41 -20.34
CA ALA A 54 20.33 5.83 -20.31
C ALA A 54 18.91 6.14 -20.78
N VAL A 55 18.43 5.51 -21.86
CA VAL A 55 17.03 5.72 -22.30
C VAL A 55 16.03 5.08 -21.34
N ASP A 56 16.35 3.92 -20.76
CA ASP A 56 15.49 3.24 -19.77
C ASP A 56 15.32 4.13 -18.53
N SER A 57 16.44 4.61 -17.96
CA SER A 57 16.41 5.52 -16.81
C SER A 57 15.77 6.87 -17.16
N GLY A 58 16.00 7.41 -18.36
CA GLY A 58 15.35 8.62 -18.84
C GLY A 58 13.83 8.47 -18.98
N ALA A 59 13.36 7.33 -19.51
CA ALA A 59 11.94 7.05 -19.65
C ALA A 59 11.27 6.87 -18.28
N LEU A 60 11.84 6.03 -17.41
CA LEU A 60 11.34 5.82 -16.04
C LEU A 60 11.37 7.12 -15.23
N GLY A 61 12.46 7.86 -15.27
CA GLY A 61 12.64 9.11 -14.55
C GLY A 61 11.74 10.24 -15.06
N GLY A 62 11.47 10.28 -16.37
CA GLY A 62 10.52 11.20 -16.98
C GLY A 62 9.08 10.90 -16.55
N ILE A 63 8.65 9.63 -16.61
CA ILE A 63 7.31 9.25 -16.12
C ILE A 63 7.20 9.46 -14.61
N ALA A 64 8.22 9.11 -13.81
CA ALA A 64 8.21 9.37 -12.37
C ALA A 64 8.10 10.87 -12.06
N ALA A 65 8.62 11.75 -12.92
CA ALA A 65 8.45 13.20 -12.75
C ALA A 65 6.98 13.64 -12.82
N THR A 66 6.10 12.86 -13.48
CA THR A 66 4.65 13.14 -13.49
C THR A 66 4.02 13.07 -12.09
N ILE A 67 4.60 12.27 -11.20
CA ILE A 67 4.14 12.09 -9.82
C ILE A 67 4.39 13.35 -9.01
N HIS A 68 5.52 14.03 -9.26
CA HIS A 68 5.91 15.26 -8.56
C HIS A 68 5.31 16.53 -9.18
N LEU A 69 4.57 16.43 -10.30
CA LEU A 69 3.93 17.60 -10.92
C LEU A 69 2.91 18.26 -9.98
N ASN A 70 2.21 17.50 -9.14
CA ASN A 70 1.20 18.10 -8.28
C ASN A 70 1.77 19.10 -7.25
N ASP A 71 3.07 18.99 -6.93
CA ASP A 71 3.73 19.88 -5.96
C ASP A 71 4.41 21.09 -6.62
N VAL A 72 4.98 20.88 -7.81
CA VAL A 72 5.79 21.92 -8.51
C VAL A 72 4.95 22.67 -9.55
N VAL A 73 3.86 22.07 -10.01
CA VAL A 73 3.24 22.37 -11.31
C VAL A 73 1.72 22.66 -11.20
N GLN A 74 1.20 22.95 -10.00
CA GLN A 74 -0.19 23.44 -9.89
C GLN A 74 -0.40 24.67 -10.78
N GLY A 75 -1.23 24.52 -11.81
CA GLY A 75 -1.56 25.59 -12.76
C GLY A 75 -0.78 25.60 -14.09
N MET A 76 0.17 24.70 -14.34
CA MET A 76 0.74 24.62 -15.70
C MET A 76 -0.24 23.99 -16.68
N SER A 77 -0.20 24.49 -17.91
CA SER A 77 -0.90 23.90 -19.05
C SER A 77 -0.33 22.51 -19.41
N ALA A 78 -1.12 21.69 -20.10
CA ALA A 78 -0.68 20.39 -20.58
C ALA A 78 0.60 20.45 -21.46
N ALA A 79 0.80 21.55 -22.20
CA ALA A 79 1.99 21.76 -23.02
C ALA A 79 3.25 22.05 -22.17
N GLU A 80 3.10 22.81 -21.09
CA GLU A 80 4.18 23.09 -20.15
C GLU A 80 4.55 21.83 -19.35
N GLN A 81 3.55 21.05 -18.91
CA GLN A 81 3.78 19.76 -18.26
C GLN A 81 4.56 18.80 -19.17
N ARG A 82 4.13 18.68 -20.43
CA ARG A 82 4.85 17.91 -21.45
C ARG A 82 6.32 18.34 -21.55
N THR A 83 6.56 19.64 -21.69
CA THR A 83 7.91 20.19 -21.81
C THR A 83 8.77 19.87 -20.59
N PHE A 84 8.20 19.96 -19.39
CA PHE A 84 8.91 19.62 -18.15
C PHE A 84 9.28 18.14 -18.07
N ILE A 85 8.35 17.23 -18.36
CA ILE A 85 8.57 15.78 -18.35
C ILE A 85 9.67 15.41 -19.36
N GLU A 86 9.56 15.94 -20.57
CA GLU A 86 10.53 15.73 -21.65
C GLU A 86 11.93 16.25 -21.26
N ALA A 87 12.01 17.43 -20.64
CA ALA A 87 13.26 17.99 -20.13
C ALA A 87 13.88 17.12 -19.03
N ARG A 88 13.07 16.62 -18.09
CA ARG A 88 13.54 15.77 -16.99
C ARG A 88 14.04 14.42 -17.49
N ALA A 89 13.34 13.80 -18.44
CA ALA A 89 13.76 12.57 -19.11
C ALA A 89 15.13 12.73 -19.79
N ARG A 90 15.31 13.84 -20.52
CA ARG A 90 16.57 14.18 -21.18
C ARG A 90 17.70 14.37 -20.18
N GLN A 91 17.46 15.08 -19.08
CA GLN A 91 18.44 15.30 -18.03
C GLN A 91 18.94 13.98 -17.43
N ILE A 92 18.03 13.09 -17.02
CA ILE A 92 18.38 11.81 -16.38
C ILE A 92 19.14 10.90 -17.35
N ALA A 93 18.70 10.82 -18.61
CA ALA A 93 19.40 10.07 -19.64
C ALA A 93 20.83 10.60 -19.85
N HIS A 94 21.00 11.92 -19.90
CA HIS A 94 22.31 12.56 -20.04
C HIS A 94 23.24 12.28 -18.84
N GLU A 95 22.72 12.38 -17.61
CA GLU A 95 23.47 12.07 -16.38
C GLU A 95 23.96 10.60 -16.37
N ASN A 96 23.13 9.66 -16.84
CA ASN A 96 23.50 8.25 -16.94
C ASN A 96 24.58 7.99 -18.02
N LEU A 97 24.50 8.67 -19.17
CA LEU A 97 25.53 8.56 -20.22
C LEU A 97 26.90 9.06 -19.75
N LEU A 98 26.92 10.19 -19.03
CA LEU A 98 28.14 10.72 -18.44
C LEU A 98 28.74 9.76 -17.40
N SER A 99 27.91 9.13 -16.58
CA SER A 99 28.35 8.14 -15.59
C SER A 99 28.99 6.90 -16.23
N ASP A 100 28.58 6.52 -17.43
CA ASP A 100 29.13 5.35 -18.15
C ASP A 100 30.37 5.71 -19.01
N GLY A 101 30.78 6.98 -18.99
CA GLY A 101 31.97 7.50 -19.66
C GLY A 101 31.78 7.75 -21.16
N LEU A 102 30.53 7.80 -21.65
CA LEU A 102 30.26 8.32 -22.98
C LEU A 102 30.22 9.85 -22.89
N THR A 103 31.18 10.50 -23.53
CA THR A 103 31.11 11.94 -23.77
C THR A 103 29.89 12.19 -24.64
N VAL A 104 28.91 12.90 -24.08
CA VAL A 104 27.74 13.37 -24.81
C VAL A 104 28.25 14.44 -25.80
N ASP A 105 28.53 14.01 -27.02
CA ASP A 105 28.66 14.92 -28.15
C ASP A 105 27.29 15.63 -28.31
N PRO A 106 27.21 16.92 -28.70
CA PRO A 106 25.96 17.57 -29.13
C PRO A 106 25.05 16.75 -30.07
N ASP A 107 25.58 15.70 -30.68
CA ASP A 107 24.88 14.81 -31.61
C ASP A 107 24.06 13.69 -30.94
N ILE A 108 24.04 13.57 -29.60
CA ILE A 108 23.10 12.67 -28.91
C ILE A 108 21.70 13.28 -28.89
N ASN A 109 20.88 12.88 -29.86
CA ASN A 109 19.51 13.34 -29.96
C ASN A 109 18.59 12.52 -29.04
N ILE A 110 18.26 13.08 -27.87
CA ILE A 110 17.27 12.52 -26.96
C ILE A 110 15.90 13.13 -27.28
N LEU A 111 15.04 12.31 -27.89
CA LEU A 111 13.68 12.67 -28.29
C LEU A 111 12.68 11.96 -27.38
N PRO A 112 12.28 12.60 -26.27
CA PRO A 112 11.14 12.16 -25.48
C PRO A 112 9.83 12.50 -26.20
N ASP A 113 8.90 11.55 -26.27
CA ASP A 113 7.55 11.77 -26.80
C ASP A 113 6.53 11.34 -25.74
N TYR A 114 5.93 12.35 -25.10
CA TYR A 114 4.94 12.19 -24.06
C TYR A 114 3.53 12.26 -24.62
N PHE A 115 2.76 11.22 -24.34
CA PHE A 115 1.34 11.15 -24.64
C PHE A 115 0.58 11.31 -23.32
N PRO A 116 -0.09 12.45 -23.08
CA PRO A 116 -1.02 12.54 -21.98
C PRO A 116 -2.18 11.58 -22.24
N ALA A 117 -2.80 11.12 -21.16
CA ALA A 117 -4.08 10.43 -21.23
C ALA A 117 -5.08 11.23 -22.10
N ALA A 118 -5.42 10.72 -23.28
CA ALA A 118 -6.39 11.38 -24.13
C ALA A 118 -7.81 11.16 -23.57
N ALA A 119 -8.50 12.25 -23.25
CA ALA A 119 -9.91 12.25 -22.94
C ALA A 119 -10.72 12.02 -24.23
N GLY A 120 -10.91 10.78 -24.66
CA GLY A 120 -11.87 10.50 -25.74
C GLY A 120 -11.84 9.13 -26.40
N ASP A 121 -10.73 8.40 -26.37
CA ASP A 121 -10.56 7.27 -27.32
C ASP A 121 -10.95 5.89 -26.77
N GLY A 122 -11.88 5.83 -25.81
CA GLY A 122 -12.45 4.57 -25.32
C GLY A 122 -11.40 3.53 -24.89
N GLY A 123 -10.20 3.98 -24.55
CA GLY A 123 -9.01 3.19 -24.24
C GLY A 123 -8.45 3.62 -22.90
N THR A 124 -7.93 2.66 -22.13
CA THR A 124 -7.26 2.90 -20.84
C THR A 124 -6.30 4.09 -20.95
N GLN A 125 -6.65 5.18 -20.27
CA GLN A 125 -5.83 6.38 -20.19
C GLN A 125 -4.54 6.02 -19.45
N ARG A 126 -3.39 6.14 -20.14
CA ARG A 126 -2.06 5.84 -19.59
C ARG A 126 -1.15 7.02 -19.87
N PHE A 127 -0.34 7.40 -18.90
CA PHE A 127 0.80 8.27 -19.14
C PHE A 127 1.87 7.44 -19.83
N ARG A 128 2.25 7.81 -21.05
CA ARG A 128 3.28 7.09 -21.80
C ARG A 128 4.36 8.04 -22.26
N LEU A 129 5.61 7.65 -22.05
CA LEU A 129 6.78 8.39 -22.49
C LEU A 129 7.70 7.44 -23.25
N THR A 130 7.99 7.79 -24.49
CA THR A 130 9.01 7.08 -25.28
C THR A 130 10.25 7.94 -25.36
N VAL A 131 11.40 7.42 -24.93
CA VAL A 131 12.70 8.09 -25.05
C VAL A 131 13.52 7.35 -26.09
N ARG A 132 13.98 8.09 -27.11
CA ARG A 132 14.91 7.58 -28.12
C ARG A 132 16.23 8.30 -28.01
N ALA A 133 17.34 7.57 -28.09
CA ALA A 133 18.67 8.13 -28.17
C ALA A 133 19.46 7.49 -29.32
N THR A 134 20.29 8.30 -29.97
CA THR A 134 21.24 7.87 -31.00
C THR A 134 22.62 8.42 -30.63
N ALA A 135 23.69 7.63 -30.75
CA ALA A 135 25.05 8.15 -30.60
C ALA A 135 25.98 7.62 -31.68
N ASP A 136 26.86 8.50 -32.16
CA ASP A 136 27.93 8.15 -33.09
C ASP A 136 29.12 7.58 -32.31
N ILE A 137 29.60 6.41 -32.75
CA ILE A 137 30.68 5.69 -32.08
C ILE A 137 31.91 5.72 -32.99
N PRO A 138 33.05 6.24 -32.52
CA PRO A 138 34.28 6.20 -33.30
C PRO A 138 34.81 4.76 -33.38
N TYR A 139 35.01 4.26 -34.60
CA TYR A 139 35.60 2.94 -34.86
C TYR A 139 37.06 3.07 -35.29
N LEU A 140 37.94 2.21 -34.77
CA LEU A 140 39.35 2.21 -35.09
C LEU A 140 39.64 1.58 -36.47
N LEU A 141 39.06 0.41 -36.76
CA LEU A 141 39.28 -0.36 -37.99
C LEU A 141 37.99 -0.67 -38.75
N LEU A 142 36.83 -0.66 -38.08
CA LEU A 142 35.53 -0.98 -38.69
C LEU A 142 35.18 -0.02 -39.83
N HIS A 143 35.67 1.23 -39.78
CA HIS A 143 35.49 2.22 -40.85
C HIS A 143 36.19 1.84 -42.17
N LEU A 144 37.19 0.94 -42.12
CA LEU A 144 37.92 0.47 -43.30
C LEU A 144 37.24 -0.72 -43.98
N VAL A 145 36.25 -1.35 -43.33
CA VAL A 145 35.49 -2.46 -43.90
C VAL A 145 34.30 -1.87 -44.69
N PRO A 146 34.28 -1.96 -46.03
CA PRO A 146 33.14 -1.51 -46.81
C PRO A 146 31.98 -2.49 -46.62
N PHE A 147 31.14 -2.24 -45.62
CA PHE A 147 29.93 -3.04 -45.34
C PHE A 147 28.93 -3.07 -46.52
N GLU A 148 29.10 -2.17 -47.50
CA GLU A 148 28.41 -2.22 -48.80
C GLU A 148 28.62 -3.57 -49.51
N ILE A 149 29.80 -4.19 -49.37
CA ILE A 149 30.10 -5.51 -49.95
C ILE A 149 29.31 -6.63 -49.26
N LEU A 150 28.93 -6.43 -47.99
CA LEU A 150 28.14 -7.37 -47.20
C LEU A 150 26.62 -7.12 -47.30
N GLY A 151 26.18 -6.19 -48.16
CA GLY A 151 24.76 -5.90 -48.40
C GLY A 151 24.08 -5.06 -47.32
N ALA A 152 24.83 -4.43 -46.41
CA ALA A 152 24.27 -3.47 -45.46
C ALA A 152 24.08 -2.11 -46.15
N SER A 153 22.86 -1.83 -46.60
CA SER A 153 22.51 -0.72 -47.50
C SER A 153 22.28 0.63 -46.81
N SER A 154 22.70 0.81 -45.55
CA SER A 154 22.48 2.05 -44.80
C SER A 154 23.74 2.52 -44.08
N VAL A 155 24.75 2.90 -44.84
CA VAL A 155 25.89 3.65 -44.32
C VAL A 155 25.67 5.13 -44.64
N GLY A 156 25.48 5.95 -43.61
CA GLY A 156 25.33 7.39 -43.76
C GLY A 156 26.55 8.00 -44.47
N ARG A 157 26.29 9.00 -45.34
CA ARG A 157 27.27 9.64 -46.25
C ARG A 157 28.44 10.37 -45.56
N SER A 158 28.50 10.37 -44.23
CA SER A 158 29.51 11.04 -43.40
C SER A 158 30.64 10.13 -42.89
N GLY A 159 30.65 8.84 -43.20
CA GLY A 159 31.65 7.91 -42.67
C GLY A 159 31.44 7.52 -41.19
N ALA A 160 30.44 8.11 -40.53
CA ALA A 160 29.87 7.59 -39.28
C ALA A 160 28.95 6.40 -39.63
N VAL A 161 29.57 5.24 -39.77
CA VAL A 161 28.85 3.99 -40.04
C VAL A 161 28.31 3.47 -38.72
N ASN A 162 27.00 3.60 -38.49
CA ASN A 162 26.23 3.05 -37.37
C ASN A 162 26.20 3.91 -36.10
N ALA A 163 25.24 4.84 -36.07
CA ALA A 163 24.72 5.35 -34.81
C ALA A 163 24.14 4.17 -34.01
N ALA A 164 24.63 3.94 -32.80
CA ALA A 164 23.91 3.06 -31.89
C ALA A 164 22.60 3.76 -31.52
N ALA A 165 21.48 3.09 -31.78
CA ALA A 165 20.16 3.58 -31.42
C ALA A 165 19.61 2.74 -30.27
N ALA A 166 19.01 3.42 -29.30
CA ALA A 166 18.27 2.82 -28.21
C ALA A 166 16.90 3.49 -28.08
N GLN A 167 15.92 2.70 -27.66
CA GLN A 167 14.57 3.19 -27.36
C GLN A 167 14.10 2.52 -26.08
N ALA A 168 13.48 3.32 -25.22
CA ALA A 168 12.72 2.84 -24.08
C ALA A 168 11.35 3.49 -24.09
N THR A 169 10.35 2.76 -23.62
CA THR A 169 9.01 3.29 -23.36
C THR A 169 8.69 2.97 -21.92
N ALA A 170 8.33 3.99 -21.16
CA ALA A 170 7.80 3.84 -19.81
C ALA A 170 6.33 4.26 -19.80
N GLU A 171 5.53 3.59 -18.99
CA GLU A 171 4.15 3.97 -18.76
C GLU A 171 3.75 3.94 -17.29
N ARG A 172 2.82 4.82 -16.89
CA ARG A 172 2.17 4.78 -15.58
C ARG A 172 0.76 4.22 -15.73
N GLU A 173 0.46 3.17 -15.00
CA GLU A 173 -0.89 2.62 -14.89
C GLU A 173 -1.79 3.49 -14.02
N SER A 174 -3.11 3.29 -14.12
CA SER A 174 -4.10 3.92 -13.24
C SER A 174 -3.95 3.38 -11.82
N ALA A 175 -3.95 4.28 -10.84
CA ALA A 175 -3.96 3.87 -9.44
C ALA A 175 -5.36 3.46 -9.00
N THR A 176 -5.44 2.40 -8.22
CA THR A 176 -6.66 1.98 -7.54
C THR A 176 -6.39 2.00 -6.05
N VAL A 177 -7.04 2.90 -5.33
CA VAL A 177 -6.76 3.15 -3.91
C VAL A 177 -8.05 3.03 -3.10
N SER A 178 -7.97 2.38 -1.94
CA SER A 178 -8.99 2.45 -0.90
C SER A 178 -8.41 3.07 0.36
N LEU A 179 -8.89 4.25 0.73
CA LEU A 179 -8.54 4.96 1.95
C LEU A 179 -9.41 4.46 3.10
N VAL A 180 -8.82 3.80 4.10
CA VAL A 180 -9.51 3.31 5.30
C VAL A 180 -9.09 4.17 6.47
N LEU A 181 -9.97 5.07 6.91
CA LEU A 181 -9.61 6.22 7.74
C LEU A 181 -10.29 6.17 9.11
N ASP A 182 -9.49 6.08 10.17
CA ASP A 182 -9.99 6.12 11.54
C ASP A 182 -10.57 7.50 11.88
N VAL A 183 -11.85 7.51 12.27
CA VAL A 183 -12.58 8.67 12.80
C VAL A 183 -13.18 8.33 14.17
N SER A 184 -12.52 7.46 14.93
CA SER A 184 -12.91 7.10 16.29
C SER A 184 -12.80 8.29 17.26
N ARG A 185 -13.34 8.14 18.47
CA ARG A 185 -13.37 9.22 19.47
C ARG A 185 -11.98 9.74 19.85
N SER A 186 -10.93 8.92 19.78
CA SER A 186 -9.53 9.34 20.01
C SER A 186 -9.03 10.34 18.97
N MET A 187 -9.68 10.45 17.81
CA MET A 187 -9.34 11.47 16.82
C MET A 187 -9.81 12.88 17.21
N ALA A 188 -10.68 13.01 18.21
CA ALA A 188 -11.13 14.30 18.73
C ALA A 188 -10.03 14.99 19.57
N CYS A 189 -9.06 14.21 20.07
CA CYS A 189 -8.00 14.71 20.93
C CYS A 189 -7.21 15.85 20.26
N PRO A 190 -6.63 16.77 21.04
CA PRO A 190 -5.63 17.71 20.54
C PRO A 190 -4.49 16.98 19.81
N SER A 191 -3.96 17.61 18.77
CA SER A 191 -2.80 17.14 18.00
C SER A 191 -1.53 16.94 18.85
N ARG A 192 -1.40 17.74 19.91
CA ARG A 192 -0.29 17.67 20.87
C ARG A 192 -0.80 17.53 22.29
N GLY A 193 -0.05 16.81 23.12
CA GLY A 193 -0.37 16.60 24.53
C GLY A 193 -1.14 15.31 24.79
N ASP A 194 -1.62 15.15 26.03
CA ASP A 194 -2.41 13.98 26.40
C ASP A 194 -3.87 14.09 25.95
N CYS A 195 -4.53 12.95 25.78
CA CYS A 195 -5.96 12.92 25.51
C CYS A 195 -6.80 12.89 26.79
N SER A 196 -6.45 13.73 27.77
CA SER A 196 -7.17 13.81 29.04
C SER A 196 -8.61 14.34 28.88
N CYS A 197 -8.97 14.94 27.74
CA CYS A 197 -10.34 15.36 27.42
C CYS A 197 -11.35 14.21 27.31
N LEU A 198 -10.88 12.97 27.09
CA LEU A 198 -11.75 11.79 26.99
C LEU A 198 -11.98 11.07 28.32
N THR A 199 -11.34 11.52 29.41
CA THR A 199 -11.53 10.90 30.72
C THR A 199 -12.93 11.21 31.28
N PRO A 200 -13.58 10.27 31.98
CA PRO A 200 -14.92 10.47 32.56
C PRO A 200 -15.06 11.71 33.46
N GLU A 201 -13.96 12.17 34.07
CA GLU A 201 -13.94 13.26 35.04
C GLU A 201 -13.99 14.65 34.41
N ARG A 202 -13.84 14.78 33.08
CA ARG A 202 -13.79 16.09 32.41
C ARG A 202 -15.14 16.51 31.84
N THR A 203 -15.44 17.80 32.05
CA THR A 203 -16.63 18.48 31.51
C THR A 203 -16.40 19.14 30.16
N ASP A 204 -15.13 19.48 29.85
CA ASP A 204 -14.77 20.19 28.64
C ASP A 204 -14.68 19.23 27.45
N SER A 205 -15.12 19.68 26.27
CA SER A 205 -14.93 18.90 25.04
C SER A 205 -13.45 18.85 24.64
N CYS A 206 -13.08 17.89 23.79
CA CYS A 206 -11.71 17.83 23.29
C CYS A 206 -11.38 19.02 22.38
N GLU A 207 -12.40 19.55 21.70
CA GLU A 207 -12.35 20.76 20.90
C GLU A 207 -12.00 21.98 21.77
N ASP A 208 -12.65 22.15 22.94
CA ASP A 208 -12.34 23.24 23.88
C ASP A 208 -10.91 23.16 24.42
N VAL A 209 -10.42 21.93 24.66
CA VAL A 209 -9.03 21.70 25.10
C VAL A 209 -8.06 22.09 23.98
N ALA A 210 -8.32 21.66 22.74
CA ALA A 210 -7.50 21.96 21.58
C ALA A 210 -7.44 23.48 21.31
N GLU A 211 -8.59 24.18 21.38
CA GLU A 211 -8.68 25.63 21.21
C GLU A 211 -7.86 26.38 22.27
N ARG A 212 -7.98 26.01 23.55
CA ARG A 212 -7.17 26.63 24.63
C ARG A 212 -5.68 26.41 24.46
N MET A 213 -5.29 25.28 23.88
CA MET A 213 -3.89 24.97 23.57
C MET A 213 -3.40 25.65 22.29
N GLY A 214 -4.30 26.23 21.48
CA GLY A 214 -3.96 26.83 20.19
C GLY A 214 -3.46 25.81 19.17
N VAL A 215 -3.94 24.57 19.25
CA VAL A 215 -3.54 23.48 18.35
C VAL A 215 -4.78 22.84 17.70
N PRO A 216 -4.70 22.32 16.46
CA PRO A 216 -5.80 21.59 15.86
C PRO A 216 -6.05 20.25 16.58
N THR A 217 -7.22 19.66 16.39
CA THR A 217 -7.47 18.27 16.78
C THR A 217 -6.82 17.30 15.78
N LYS A 218 -6.61 16.04 16.17
CA LYS A 218 -6.05 15.02 15.27
C LYS A 218 -6.92 14.83 14.03
N ILE A 219 -8.25 14.89 14.16
CA ILE A 219 -9.19 14.73 13.04
C ILE A 219 -9.06 15.86 12.02
N GLU A 220 -8.80 17.10 12.43
CA GLU A 220 -8.58 18.21 11.50
C GLU A 220 -7.27 18.06 10.72
N LEU A 221 -6.21 17.57 11.38
CA LEU A 221 -4.95 17.26 10.69
C LEU A 221 -5.10 16.07 9.72
N LEU A 222 -5.91 15.06 10.08
CA LEU A 222 -6.24 13.97 9.17
C LEU A 222 -6.95 14.49 7.91
N LYS A 223 -7.94 15.39 8.04
CA LYS A 223 -8.64 16.00 6.89
C LYS A 223 -7.66 16.70 5.94
N SER A 224 -6.71 17.46 6.50
CA SER A 224 -5.66 18.14 5.72
C SER A 224 -4.72 17.14 5.01
N ALA A 225 -4.27 16.12 5.73
CA ALA A 225 -3.39 15.09 5.19
C ALA A 225 -4.05 14.25 4.08
N VAL A 226 -5.33 13.91 4.23
CA VAL A 226 -6.08 13.18 3.19
C VAL A 226 -6.35 14.08 1.99
N THR A 227 -6.59 15.38 2.18
CA THR A 227 -6.69 16.33 1.06
C THR A 227 -5.39 16.36 0.27
N THR A 228 -4.25 16.50 0.97
CA THR A 228 -2.91 16.43 0.38
C THR A 228 -2.67 15.11 -0.36
N PHE A 229 -3.09 13.98 0.21
CA PHE A 229 -3.01 12.66 -0.42
C PHE A 229 -3.76 12.62 -1.75
N VAL A 230 -5.04 13.01 -1.74
CA VAL A 230 -5.93 12.93 -2.90
C VAL A 230 -5.47 13.85 -4.02
N GLU A 231 -4.85 14.98 -3.69
CA GLU A 231 -4.24 15.91 -4.65
C GLU A 231 -3.05 15.29 -5.41
N GLN A 232 -2.42 14.24 -4.89
CA GLN A 232 -1.34 13.54 -5.60
C GLN A 232 -1.84 12.68 -6.77
N PHE A 233 -3.14 12.40 -6.85
CA PHE A 233 -3.72 11.51 -7.86
C PHE A 233 -4.49 12.30 -8.92
N ASP A 234 -4.53 11.74 -10.13
CA ASP A 234 -5.27 12.29 -11.27
C ASP A 234 -6.74 11.85 -11.19
N SER A 235 -7.65 12.80 -10.96
CA SER A 235 -9.09 12.53 -10.83
C SER A 235 -9.76 11.97 -12.10
N GLY A 236 -9.13 12.11 -13.26
CA GLY A 236 -9.65 11.56 -14.52
C GLY A 236 -9.27 10.09 -14.74
N ILE A 237 -8.16 9.65 -14.14
CA ILE A 237 -7.52 8.36 -14.45
C ILE A 237 -7.52 7.43 -13.25
N ASP A 238 -7.13 7.95 -12.10
CA ASP A 238 -6.97 7.19 -10.87
C ASP A 238 -8.33 6.99 -10.19
N ARG A 239 -8.50 5.89 -9.48
CA ARG A 239 -9.72 5.53 -8.74
C ARG A 239 -9.38 5.52 -7.26
N ILE A 240 -10.12 6.29 -6.49
CA ILE A 240 -9.98 6.35 -5.03
C ILE A 240 -11.35 6.12 -4.40
N SER A 241 -11.43 5.17 -3.48
CA SER A 241 -12.56 5.02 -2.55
C SER A 241 -12.13 5.41 -1.14
N MET A 242 -13.09 5.76 -0.30
CA MET A 242 -12.84 6.18 1.08
C MET A 242 -13.84 5.52 2.02
N VAL A 243 -13.33 4.98 3.12
CA VAL A 243 -14.06 4.30 4.17
C VAL A 243 -13.65 4.91 5.51
N PRO A 244 -14.26 6.03 5.92
CA PRO A 244 -14.14 6.48 7.30
C PRO A 244 -14.78 5.44 8.23
N PHE A 245 -14.12 5.13 9.35
CA PHE A 245 -14.62 4.14 10.29
C PHE A 245 -14.47 4.57 11.75
N ASN A 246 -15.44 4.12 12.54
CA ASN A 246 -15.40 4.17 14.00
C ASN A 246 -15.82 2.80 14.55
N ILE A 247 -16.89 2.69 15.33
CA ILE A 247 -17.55 1.41 15.65
C ILE A 247 -18.11 0.71 14.40
N VAL A 248 -18.48 1.51 13.39
CA VAL A 248 -18.92 1.04 12.07
C VAL A 248 -18.06 1.72 11.00
N GLY A 249 -17.62 0.96 10.01
CA GLY A 249 -17.04 1.44 8.77
C GLY A 249 -18.14 1.87 7.82
N THR A 250 -17.96 3.02 7.19
CA THR A 250 -19.03 3.65 6.42
C THR A 250 -18.54 3.91 5.01
N THR A 251 -19.29 3.44 4.02
CA THR A 251 -19.11 3.76 2.59
C THR A 251 -20.10 4.85 2.14
N ASP A 252 -20.97 5.28 3.05
CA ASP A 252 -22.10 6.15 2.79
C ASP A 252 -21.93 7.51 3.46
N ASN A 253 -21.77 8.56 2.65
CA ASN A 253 -22.01 9.94 3.11
C ASN A 253 -23.50 10.10 3.43
N ASN A 254 -23.89 9.76 4.66
CA ASN A 254 -25.06 10.30 5.34
C ASN A 254 -24.76 10.55 6.81
N TYR A 255 -23.78 11.42 7.06
CA TYR A 255 -23.82 12.21 8.28
C TYR A 255 -24.94 13.27 8.12
N ALA A 256 -26.20 12.84 8.32
CA ALA A 256 -27.35 13.61 8.85
C ALA A 256 -28.73 13.28 8.25
N THR A 257 -28.89 12.75 7.03
CA THR A 257 -30.25 12.51 6.47
C THR A 257 -30.24 11.42 5.41
N GLY A 258 -30.92 10.29 5.66
CA GLY A 258 -30.86 9.08 4.83
C GLY A 258 -30.89 9.28 3.31
N GLY A 259 -29.94 8.62 2.63
CA GLY A 259 -29.90 8.49 1.17
C GLY A 259 -28.52 8.09 0.65
N LYS A 260 -28.25 6.79 0.53
CA LYS A 260 -27.24 6.13 -0.33
C LYS A 260 -25.75 6.54 -0.23
N ALA A 261 -24.89 5.53 -0.44
CA ALA A 261 -23.47 5.64 -0.79
C ALA A 261 -23.14 6.85 -1.66
N VAL A 262 -22.13 7.64 -1.28
CA VAL A 262 -21.48 8.50 -2.28
C VAL A 262 -20.59 7.59 -3.09
N ARG A 263 -21.21 6.96 -4.09
CA ARG A 263 -20.49 6.43 -5.21
C ARG A 263 -19.72 7.61 -5.82
N PHE A 264 -18.40 7.52 -5.80
CA PHE A 264 -17.57 8.39 -6.64
C PHE A 264 -17.73 8.02 -8.12
N LEU A 265 -18.42 6.91 -8.40
CA LEU A 265 -18.81 6.45 -9.73
C LEU A 265 -20.26 6.87 -10.05
N PRO A 266 -20.58 7.21 -11.31
CA PRO A 266 -21.94 7.52 -11.74
C PRO A 266 -22.97 6.48 -11.31
N GLU A 267 -24.07 6.94 -10.72
CA GLU A 267 -25.28 6.12 -10.57
C GLU A 267 -25.95 6.00 -11.94
N ASP A 268 -26.23 4.74 -12.32
CA ASP A 268 -27.25 4.33 -13.29
C ASP A 268 -26.77 4.07 -14.75
N GLY A 269 -26.50 2.78 -15.03
CA GLY A 269 -26.95 2.14 -16.27
C GLY A 269 -26.16 2.35 -17.56
N GLU A 270 -25.15 3.23 -17.61
CA GLU A 270 -24.26 3.31 -18.77
C GLU A 270 -23.13 2.27 -18.65
N SER A 271 -23.11 1.34 -19.60
CA SER A 271 -22.09 0.28 -19.72
C SER A 271 -20.65 0.79 -19.94
N ASP A 272 -20.45 2.11 -20.00
CA ASP A 272 -19.14 2.78 -20.10
C ASP A 272 -18.62 3.35 -18.75
N VAL A 273 -19.35 3.14 -17.64
CA VAL A 273 -19.01 3.64 -16.29
C VAL A 273 -17.79 2.95 -15.65
N ALA A 274 -17.31 1.84 -16.21
CA ALA A 274 -16.18 1.07 -15.66
C ALA A 274 -14.80 1.77 -15.72
N ARG A 275 -14.73 3.05 -16.10
CA ARG A 275 -13.45 3.76 -16.35
C ARG A 275 -13.40 5.22 -15.88
N GLN A 276 -14.36 5.67 -15.07
CA GLN A 276 -14.31 7.04 -14.57
C GLN A 276 -13.43 7.09 -13.31
N GLY A 277 -12.48 8.03 -13.27
CA GLY A 277 -11.70 8.33 -12.08
C GLY A 277 -12.58 8.90 -10.95
N PHE A 278 -11.97 9.48 -9.91
CA PHE A 278 -12.71 9.96 -8.73
C PHE A 278 -13.09 11.46 -8.81
N GLN A 279 -14.14 11.87 -8.08
CA GLN A 279 -14.57 13.28 -8.02
C GLN A 279 -14.00 13.99 -6.79
N ARG A 280 -13.02 14.89 -6.99
CA ARG A 280 -12.35 15.67 -5.91
C ARG A 280 -13.33 16.44 -5.01
N ASP A 281 -14.31 17.13 -5.60
CA ASP A 281 -15.27 17.95 -4.84
C ASP A 281 -16.13 17.10 -3.89
N ARG A 282 -16.49 15.88 -4.32
CA ARG A 282 -17.21 14.92 -3.47
C ARG A 282 -16.33 14.43 -2.32
N PHE A 283 -15.04 14.22 -2.58
CA PHE A 283 -14.07 13.83 -1.55
C PHE A 283 -13.93 14.93 -0.49
N GLN A 284 -13.74 16.18 -0.91
CA GLN A 284 -13.64 17.32 -0.01
C GLN A 284 -14.93 17.51 0.82
N SER A 285 -16.09 17.35 0.18
CA SER A 285 -17.39 17.40 0.86
C SER A 285 -17.55 16.28 1.90
N ALA A 286 -17.07 15.07 1.59
CA ALA A 286 -17.06 13.95 2.53
C ALA A 286 -16.16 14.23 3.74
N LEU A 287 -14.93 14.70 3.49
CA LEU A 287 -13.94 15.02 4.53
C LEU A 287 -14.44 16.11 5.47
N ALA A 288 -15.12 17.14 4.96
CA ALA A 288 -15.68 18.21 5.78
C ALA A 288 -16.67 17.68 6.85
N ASN A 289 -17.32 16.54 6.59
CA ASN A 289 -18.29 15.93 7.49
C ASN A 289 -17.68 14.93 8.49
N PHE A 290 -16.36 14.70 8.47
CA PHE A 290 -15.74 13.79 9.42
C PHE A 290 -15.90 14.31 10.86
N GLN A 291 -16.39 13.43 11.72
CA GLN A 291 -16.57 13.65 13.14
C GLN A 291 -15.93 12.50 13.91
N ALA A 292 -15.11 12.84 14.91
CA ALA A 292 -14.44 11.88 15.76
C ALA A 292 -15.41 11.33 16.83
N VAL A 293 -15.86 10.09 16.68
CA VAL A 293 -16.88 9.50 17.57
C VAL A 293 -16.64 8.01 17.80
N SER A 294 -17.16 7.48 18.92
CA SER A 294 -17.23 6.04 19.21
C SER A 294 -15.87 5.30 19.25
N SER A 295 -15.89 3.98 19.04
CA SER A 295 -14.77 3.04 19.13
C SER A 295 -13.99 2.90 17.82
N THR A 296 -12.97 2.04 17.80
CA THR A 296 -12.06 1.78 16.66
C THR A 296 -12.29 0.35 16.14
N ASN A 297 -13.12 0.18 15.10
CA ASN A 297 -13.47 -1.12 14.51
C ASN A 297 -12.74 -1.35 13.17
N VAL A 298 -11.47 -1.71 13.27
CA VAL A 298 -10.59 -1.91 12.11
C VAL A 298 -11.08 -3.07 11.23
N CYS A 299 -11.59 -4.12 11.87
CA CYS A 299 -12.16 -5.30 11.22
C CYS A 299 -13.31 -4.94 10.27
N ASP A 300 -14.29 -4.16 10.74
CA ASP A 300 -15.40 -3.69 9.90
C ASP A 300 -14.91 -2.76 8.78
N ALA A 301 -13.95 -1.89 9.08
CA ALA A 301 -13.38 -0.97 8.10
C ALA A 301 -12.79 -1.71 6.87
N PHE A 302 -12.04 -2.80 7.11
CA PHE A 302 -11.56 -3.66 6.03
C PHE A 302 -12.71 -4.42 5.34
N MET A 303 -13.70 -4.95 6.06
CA MET A 303 -14.84 -5.61 5.42
C MET A 303 -15.61 -4.66 4.49
N GLN A 304 -15.81 -3.41 4.90
CA GLN A 304 -16.50 -2.39 4.12
C GLN A 304 -15.69 -1.94 2.90
N SER A 305 -14.39 -1.73 3.07
CA SER A 305 -13.49 -1.44 1.94
C SER A 305 -13.47 -2.61 0.93
N TYR A 306 -13.62 -3.86 1.40
CA TYR A 306 -13.57 -5.03 0.54
C TYR A 306 -14.84 -5.10 -0.29
N GLU A 307 -15.98 -4.92 0.35
CA GLU A 307 -17.27 -4.89 -0.33
C GLU A 307 -17.38 -3.72 -1.30
N GLU A 308 -16.84 -2.55 -0.98
CA GLU A 308 -16.74 -1.44 -1.92
C GLU A 308 -15.87 -1.82 -3.13
N GLY A 309 -14.69 -2.39 -2.92
CA GLY A 309 -13.82 -2.89 -3.99
C GLY A 309 -14.52 -3.91 -4.89
N ARG A 310 -15.37 -4.76 -4.31
CA ARG A 310 -16.20 -5.72 -5.03
C ARG A 310 -17.28 -5.04 -5.87
N ARG A 311 -18.02 -4.11 -5.26
CA ARG A 311 -19.11 -3.36 -5.91
C ARG A 311 -18.63 -2.56 -7.11
N VAL A 312 -17.42 -2.01 -7.03
CA VAL A 312 -16.81 -1.26 -8.13
C VAL A 312 -16.01 -2.12 -9.11
N GLY A 313 -16.05 -3.45 -8.96
CA GLY A 313 -15.45 -4.41 -9.88
C GLY A 313 -13.93 -4.49 -9.83
N LEU A 314 -13.30 -4.02 -8.75
CA LEU A 314 -11.85 -4.12 -8.54
C LEU A 314 -11.45 -5.47 -7.97
N LEU A 315 -12.33 -6.04 -7.14
CA LEU A 315 -12.15 -7.31 -6.47
C LEU A 315 -13.19 -8.31 -6.98
N HIS A 316 -12.72 -9.44 -7.48
CA HIS A 316 -13.52 -10.53 -8.01
C HIS A 316 -13.30 -11.77 -7.13
N PRO A 317 -14.16 -12.03 -6.13
CA PRO A 317 -13.99 -13.18 -5.22
C PRO A 317 -13.90 -14.51 -5.98
N ASP A 318 -14.67 -14.63 -7.06
CA ASP A 318 -14.74 -15.86 -7.87
C ASP A 318 -13.59 -15.98 -8.88
N ASP A 319 -12.85 -14.89 -9.15
CA ASP A 319 -11.74 -14.87 -10.11
C ASP A 319 -10.63 -13.88 -9.70
N PRO A 320 -9.79 -14.22 -8.69
CA PRO A 320 -8.70 -13.36 -8.24
C PRO A 320 -7.68 -13.02 -9.32
N ALA A 321 -7.62 -13.79 -10.42
CA ALA A 321 -6.73 -13.48 -11.54
C ALA A 321 -7.13 -12.18 -12.25
N ARG A 322 -8.42 -11.83 -12.23
CA ARG A 322 -8.97 -10.58 -12.75
C ARG A 322 -8.83 -9.39 -11.81
N ASN A 323 -8.44 -9.59 -10.55
CA ASN A 323 -8.24 -8.48 -9.64
C ASN A 323 -7.15 -7.55 -10.16
N GLU A 324 -7.48 -6.26 -10.12
CA GLU A 324 -6.55 -5.17 -10.36
C GLU A 324 -5.67 -4.98 -9.12
N GLU A 325 -4.49 -4.36 -9.30
CA GLU A 325 -3.64 -4.03 -8.17
C GLU A 325 -4.31 -2.93 -7.32
N LEU A 326 -4.69 -3.29 -6.08
CA LEU A 326 -5.36 -2.41 -5.13
C LEU A 326 -4.39 -1.95 -4.06
N ALA A 327 -4.21 -0.64 -3.88
CA ALA A 327 -3.53 -0.08 -2.73
C ALA A 327 -4.55 0.25 -1.63
N VAL A 328 -4.46 -0.39 -0.47
CA VAL A 328 -5.25 -0.03 0.70
C VAL A 328 -4.40 0.84 1.60
N VAL A 329 -4.82 2.08 1.84
CA VAL A 329 -4.15 2.99 2.78
C VAL A 329 -4.97 3.03 4.05
N TYR A 330 -4.50 2.34 5.07
CA TYR A 330 -5.12 2.27 6.38
C TYR A 330 -4.47 3.28 7.33
N PHE A 331 -5.27 4.17 7.90
CA PHE A 331 -4.85 5.14 8.89
C PHE A 331 -5.53 4.86 10.23
N SER A 332 -4.78 4.89 11.34
CA SER A 332 -5.34 4.86 12.70
C SER A 332 -4.43 5.47 13.75
N ASP A 333 -5.03 6.11 14.76
CA ASP A 333 -4.32 6.62 15.94
C ASP A 333 -4.37 5.66 17.14
N GLY A 334 -5.09 4.54 17.04
CA GLY A 334 -5.37 3.65 18.16
C GLY A 334 -5.25 2.16 17.80
N ALA A 335 -5.43 1.33 18.81
CA ALA A 335 -5.60 -0.10 18.62
C ALA A 335 -7.10 -0.46 18.49
N PRO A 336 -7.45 -1.62 17.93
CA PRO A 336 -8.85 -2.03 17.80
C PRO A 336 -9.54 -2.11 19.17
N THR A 337 -10.67 -1.42 19.29
CA THR A 337 -11.55 -1.47 20.46
C THR A 337 -12.92 -2.03 20.13
N ALA A 338 -13.13 -2.43 18.87
CA ALA A 338 -14.34 -3.04 18.36
C ALA A 338 -14.04 -4.02 17.20
N GLY A 339 -15.00 -4.87 16.89
CA GLY A 339 -14.94 -5.88 15.83
C GLY A 339 -16.32 -6.15 15.22
N ARG A 340 -16.32 -6.59 13.95
CA ARG A 340 -17.50 -7.15 13.27
C ARG A 340 -17.25 -8.62 12.98
N PHE A 341 -18.17 -9.48 13.34
CA PHE A 341 -18.00 -10.91 13.27
C PHE A 341 -19.18 -11.53 12.52
N LEU A 342 -18.85 -12.35 11.52
CA LEU A 342 -19.81 -13.21 10.83
C LEU A 342 -19.71 -14.59 11.46
N PHE A 343 -20.49 -14.83 12.52
CA PHE A 343 -20.30 -16.03 13.35
C PHE A 343 -20.66 -17.32 12.60
N SER A 344 -19.74 -18.27 12.61
CA SER A 344 -19.87 -19.57 11.93
C SER A 344 -20.45 -20.68 12.81
N ALA A 345 -20.43 -20.52 14.14
CA ALA A 345 -20.96 -21.49 15.10
C ALA A 345 -21.92 -20.85 16.13
N PRO A 346 -23.02 -20.22 15.68
CA PRO A 346 -24.04 -19.68 16.58
C PRO A 346 -24.79 -20.82 17.29
N ARG A 347 -25.13 -20.61 18.56
CA ARG A 347 -26.02 -21.49 19.36
C ARG A 347 -27.44 -20.94 19.34
N GLU A 348 -27.68 -19.93 20.17
CA GLU A 348 -28.97 -19.24 20.30
C GLU A 348 -28.96 -17.85 19.66
N LEU A 349 -27.86 -17.46 19.01
CA LEU A 349 -27.76 -16.18 18.29
C LEU A 349 -28.77 -16.16 17.11
N PRO A 350 -29.68 -15.18 17.04
CA PRO A 350 -30.62 -15.08 15.94
C PRO A 350 -29.90 -14.91 14.60
N ALA A 351 -30.33 -15.66 13.58
CA ALA A 351 -29.86 -15.43 12.23
C ALA A 351 -30.18 -13.99 11.80
N HIS A 352 -29.16 -13.28 11.34
CA HIS A 352 -29.26 -11.95 10.76
C HIS A 352 -28.44 -11.95 9.48
N GLY A 353 -29.12 -11.81 8.34
CA GLY A 353 -28.46 -11.68 7.04
C GLY A 353 -28.09 -10.22 6.81
N GLY A 354 -26.81 -9.90 6.97
CA GLY A 354 -26.25 -8.65 6.48
C GLY A 354 -25.84 -8.77 5.02
N ASP A 355 -25.42 -7.65 4.42
CA ASP A 355 -24.91 -7.64 3.03
C ASP A 355 -23.70 -8.56 2.82
N MET A 356 -23.00 -8.93 3.90
CA MET A 356 -21.74 -9.68 3.88
C MET A 356 -21.88 -11.16 4.27
N GLY A 357 -23.01 -11.57 4.87
CA GLY A 357 -23.26 -12.95 5.27
C GLY A 357 -24.29 -13.09 6.41
N GLU A 358 -24.52 -14.33 6.83
CA GLU A 358 -25.35 -14.64 7.99
C GLU A 358 -24.59 -14.42 9.31
N TYR A 359 -25.34 -14.17 10.39
CA TYR A 359 -24.82 -13.95 11.74
C TYR A 359 -23.82 -12.81 11.83
N ASP A 360 -24.15 -11.71 11.17
CA ASP A 360 -23.32 -10.52 11.06
C ASP A 360 -23.58 -9.54 12.22
N TYR A 361 -22.66 -9.52 13.18
CA TYR A 361 -22.79 -8.78 14.43
C TYR A 361 -21.55 -7.94 14.74
N LEU A 362 -21.78 -6.76 15.31
CA LEU A 362 -20.80 -5.86 15.89
C LEU A 362 -20.63 -6.14 17.37
N HIS A 363 -19.41 -5.94 17.86
CA HIS A 363 -19.03 -6.07 19.25
C HIS A 363 -17.94 -5.04 19.57
N TYR A 364 -17.99 -4.39 20.73
CA TYR A 364 -17.12 -3.28 21.06
C TYR A 364 -16.81 -3.21 22.56
N SER A 365 -15.79 -2.44 22.92
CA SER A 365 -15.41 -2.22 24.30
C SER A 365 -16.29 -1.14 24.91
N VAL A 366 -16.82 -1.39 26.10
CA VAL A 366 -17.58 -0.41 26.88
C VAL A 366 -16.95 -0.22 28.25
N GLN A 367 -17.02 1.01 28.76
CA GLN A 367 -16.63 1.34 30.13
C GLN A 367 -17.86 1.19 31.03
N TRP A 368 -17.80 0.22 31.94
CA TRP A 368 -18.80 0.00 32.97
C TRP A 368 -18.43 0.79 34.21
N VAL A 369 -19.41 1.47 34.80
CA VAL A 369 -19.24 2.26 36.02
C VAL A 369 -20.20 1.73 37.07
N GLU A 370 -19.67 1.11 38.12
CA GLU A 370 -20.45 0.66 39.26
C GLU A 370 -20.34 1.67 40.40
N ALA A 371 -21.49 2.04 40.96
CA ALA A 371 -21.51 2.79 42.20
C ALA A 371 -20.95 1.89 43.31
N ASP A 372 -19.83 2.27 43.93
CA ASP A 372 -19.31 1.51 45.07
C ASP A 372 -20.35 1.62 46.19
N GLY A 373 -21.08 0.53 46.46
CA GLY A 373 -22.24 0.46 47.38
C GLY A 373 -21.95 0.87 48.83
N SER A 374 -20.75 1.37 49.12
CA SER A 374 -20.43 2.14 50.32
C SER A 374 -21.32 3.38 50.43
N ALA A 375 -22.22 3.37 51.42
CA ALA A 375 -23.26 4.38 51.67
C ALA A 375 -22.77 5.79 52.05
N GLY A 376 -21.60 6.23 51.57
CA GLY A 376 -21.04 7.54 51.85
C GLY A 376 -19.71 7.87 51.13
N GLY A 377 -19.22 7.01 50.23
CA GLY A 377 -18.03 7.29 49.41
C GLY A 377 -18.42 7.54 47.97
N SER A 378 -18.00 8.66 47.39
CA SER A 378 -18.16 8.96 45.95
C SER A 378 -17.25 8.11 45.04
N GLY A 379 -16.90 6.90 45.48
CA GLY A 379 -16.07 5.99 44.73
C GLY A 379 -16.90 5.33 43.64
N TYR A 380 -16.58 5.58 42.39
CA TYR A 380 -17.07 4.76 41.29
C TYR A 380 -15.98 3.75 40.94
N ARG A 381 -16.35 2.47 40.79
CA ARG A 381 -15.44 1.48 40.21
C ARG A 381 -15.73 1.42 38.72
N SER A 382 -14.77 1.88 37.94
CA SER A 382 -14.81 1.76 36.48
C SER A 382 -14.02 0.53 36.04
N TRP A 383 -14.55 -0.24 35.08
CA TRP A 383 -13.78 -1.25 34.35
C TRP A 383 -14.18 -1.26 32.87
N VAL A 384 -13.27 -1.73 32.01
CA VAL A 384 -13.55 -1.90 30.58
C VAL A 384 -13.94 -3.35 30.33
N GLY A 385 -15.09 -3.57 29.68
CA GLY A 385 -15.61 -4.90 29.37
C GLY A 385 -16.22 -4.97 27.96
N PRO A 386 -16.63 -6.18 27.54
CA PRO A 386 -17.31 -6.39 26.27
C PRO A 386 -18.70 -5.75 26.25
N SER A 387 -19.14 -5.28 25.08
CA SER A 387 -20.51 -4.86 24.80
C SER A 387 -21.40 -6.09 24.57
N PRO A 388 -22.73 -5.92 24.50
CA PRO A 388 -23.61 -6.91 23.87
C PRO A 388 -23.28 -7.05 22.37
N LEU A 389 -23.65 -8.19 21.77
CA LEU A 389 -23.66 -8.35 20.31
C LEU A 389 -24.77 -7.50 19.70
N VAL A 390 -24.43 -6.69 18.71
CA VAL A 390 -25.37 -5.79 18.02
C VAL A 390 -25.40 -6.14 16.54
N ARG A 391 -26.57 -6.19 15.91
CA ARG A 391 -26.66 -6.53 14.48
C ARG A 391 -25.95 -5.48 13.62
N SER A 392 -25.19 -5.93 12.62
CA SER A 392 -24.67 -5.01 11.61
C SER A 392 -25.85 -4.29 10.93
N GLY A 393 -25.80 -2.96 10.87
CA GLY A 393 -26.88 -2.13 10.32
C GLY A 393 -27.91 -1.59 11.32
N SER A 394 -27.88 -2.00 12.60
CA SER A 394 -28.76 -1.39 13.62
C SER A 394 -28.14 -0.20 14.36
N ILE A 395 -26.83 0.06 14.19
CA ILE A 395 -26.14 1.20 14.80
C ILE A 395 -26.02 2.33 13.77
N PRO A 396 -26.72 3.47 13.95
CA PRO A 396 -26.45 4.66 13.16
C PRO A 396 -25.11 5.28 13.61
N ILE A 397 -24.33 5.74 12.63
CA ILE A 397 -22.95 6.22 12.78
C ILE A 397 -22.85 7.52 13.61
N ASP A 398 -23.92 8.31 13.62
CA ASP A 398 -23.98 9.66 14.19
C ASP A 398 -24.24 9.70 15.70
N ARG A 399 -24.51 8.56 16.35
CA ARG A 399 -24.84 8.54 17.77
C ARG A 399 -23.61 8.36 18.65
N VAL A 400 -23.15 9.51 19.18
CA VAL A 400 -22.19 9.66 20.29
C VAL A 400 -22.65 8.92 21.56
N THR A 401 -23.95 8.66 21.69
CA THR A 401 -24.56 7.95 22.81
C THR A 401 -25.48 6.86 22.30
N LEU A 402 -25.02 5.61 22.37
CA LEU A 402 -25.92 4.47 22.44
C LEU A 402 -26.59 4.52 23.81
N SER A 403 -27.69 5.27 23.92
CA SER A 403 -28.62 5.05 25.03
C SER A 403 -29.04 3.58 24.95
N PRO A 404 -28.89 2.79 26.03
CA PRO A 404 -29.34 1.40 26.02
C PRO A 404 -30.81 1.38 25.59
N VAL A 405 -31.12 0.64 24.53
CA VAL A 405 -32.47 0.52 23.99
C VAL A 405 -33.28 -0.35 24.96
N THR A 406 -34.37 0.17 25.53
CA THR A 406 -35.01 -0.39 26.73
C THR A 406 -36.37 -1.08 26.54
N ASP A 407 -36.83 -1.52 25.36
CA ASP A 407 -38.11 -2.26 25.29
C ASP A 407 -38.20 -3.35 24.19
N GLY A 408 -38.42 -4.62 24.61
CA GLY A 408 -39.16 -5.63 23.84
C GLY A 408 -38.41 -6.77 23.10
N VAL A 409 -37.27 -7.31 23.56
CA VAL A 409 -36.61 -8.50 22.94
C VAL A 409 -35.98 -9.49 23.95
N PRO A 410 -35.98 -10.83 23.72
CA PRO A 410 -35.37 -11.85 24.59
C PRO A 410 -33.97 -12.36 24.13
N GLU A 411 -33.22 -12.92 25.09
CA GLU A 411 -32.18 -13.99 25.00
C GLU A 411 -31.19 -13.97 23.81
N CYS A 412 -30.26 -13.00 23.77
CA CYS A 412 -28.89 -13.06 23.19
C CYS A 412 -28.34 -11.70 22.74
N SER A 413 -29.17 -10.66 22.72
CA SER A 413 -28.80 -9.26 22.59
C SER A 413 -29.44 -8.49 23.76
N SER A 414 -28.67 -7.79 24.58
CA SER A 414 -29.23 -7.14 25.77
C SER A 414 -30.15 -5.97 25.40
N THR A 415 -31.43 -6.06 25.75
CA THR A 415 -32.33 -4.90 25.82
C THR A 415 -32.95 -4.70 27.21
N ASP A 416 -32.52 -5.48 28.22
CA ASP A 416 -32.99 -5.28 29.60
C ASP A 416 -32.00 -4.42 30.38
N GLY A 417 -32.46 -3.21 30.71
CA GLY A 417 -31.71 -2.11 31.31
C GLY A 417 -31.24 -2.30 32.77
N GLU A 418 -30.92 -3.52 33.18
CA GLU A 418 -30.10 -3.74 34.37
C GLU A 418 -28.67 -4.05 33.94
N ALA A 419 -27.76 -3.12 34.21
CA ALA A 419 -26.34 -3.42 34.16
C ALA A 419 -26.09 -4.67 35.03
N PRO A 420 -25.47 -5.74 34.51
CA PRO A 420 -25.20 -6.92 35.31
C PRO A 420 -24.31 -6.49 36.48
N SER A 421 -24.88 -6.47 37.69
CA SER A 421 -24.20 -6.12 38.94
C SER A 421 -23.17 -7.17 39.38
N ASP A 422 -22.86 -8.13 38.50
CA ASP A 422 -21.94 -9.21 38.80
C ASP A 422 -21.07 -9.51 37.58
N ARG A 423 -19.74 -9.41 37.77
CA ARG A 423 -18.70 -9.73 36.77
C ARG A 423 -18.85 -11.15 36.19
N LEU A 424 -19.59 -12.03 36.87
CA LEU A 424 -19.80 -13.45 36.54
C LEU A 424 -20.86 -13.71 35.45
N ARG A 425 -21.56 -12.69 34.93
CA ARG A 425 -22.65 -12.91 33.95
C ARG A 425 -22.27 -12.68 32.47
N PHE A 426 -21.10 -12.13 32.16
CA PHE A 426 -20.71 -11.93 30.75
C PHE A 426 -20.50 -13.26 30.03
N ASP A 427 -19.76 -14.18 30.63
CA ASP A 427 -19.54 -15.52 30.08
C ASP A 427 -20.88 -16.24 29.85
N ALA A 428 -21.83 -16.12 30.79
CA ALA A 428 -23.16 -16.71 30.66
C ALA A 428 -24.01 -16.14 29.51
N VAL A 429 -23.80 -14.88 29.11
CA VAL A 429 -24.52 -14.29 27.97
C VAL A 429 -23.90 -14.76 26.66
N PHE A 430 -22.57 -14.75 26.53
CA PHE A 430 -21.91 -15.16 25.28
C PHE A 430 -21.94 -16.68 25.07
N ASP A 431 -21.67 -17.48 26.09
CA ASP A 431 -21.65 -18.95 26.02
C ASP A 431 -23.02 -19.52 25.62
N ARG A 432 -24.09 -18.78 25.87
CA ARG A 432 -25.43 -19.13 25.44
C ARG A 432 -25.64 -18.87 23.95
N CYS A 433 -25.08 -17.79 23.43
CA CYS A 433 -25.39 -17.29 22.09
C CYS A 433 -24.46 -17.84 21.01
N ILE A 434 -23.18 -18.02 21.34
CA ILE A 434 -22.17 -18.52 20.42
C ILE A 434 -21.45 -19.70 21.06
N ALA A 435 -21.12 -20.71 20.26
CA ALA A 435 -20.35 -21.84 20.75
C ALA A 435 -18.86 -21.51 20.87
N THR A 436 -18.39 -20.64 20.00
CA THR A 436 -16.99 -20.22 19.83
C THR A 436 -16.98 -18.81 19.23
N MET A 437 -15.83 -18.12 19.28
CA MET A 437 -15.61 -16.88 18.52
C MET A 437 -15.31 -17.13 17.05
N ALA A 438 -15.66 -18.32 16.56
CA ALA A 438 -15.45 -18.71 15.18
C ALA A 438 -16.25 -17.79 14.25
N ALA A 439 -15.57 -16.91 13.52
CA ALA A 439 -16.16 -16.05 12.51
C ALA A 439 -15.57 -16.35 11.14
N HIS A 440 -16.23 -15.93 10.07
CA HIS A 440 -15.80 -16.18 8.70
C HIS A 440 -15.64 -14.89 7.90
N HIS A 441 -14.95 -14.96 6.75
CA HIS A 441 -14.82 -13.82 5.85
C HIS A 441 -16.16 -13.49 5.17
N PRO A 442 -16.35 -12.25 4.68
CA PRO A 442 -17.48 -11.92 3.81
C PRO A 442 -17.58 -12.91 2.64
N TYR A 443 -18.77 -13.45 2.40
CA TYR A 443 -19.08 -14.39 1.30
C TYR A 443 -18.38 -15.77 1.34
N GLU A 444 -17.47 -16.03 2.27
CA GLU A 444 -16.84 -17.34 2.45
C GLU A 444 -17.29 -17.96 3.77
N THR A 445 -18.12 -19.01 3.73
CA THR A 445 -18.59 -19.68 4.95
C THR A 445 -17.64 -20.74 5.49
N THR A 446 -16.55 -21.04 4.76
CA THR A 446 -15.65 -22.17 5.06
C THR A 446 -14.36 -21.73 5.77
N ALA A 447 -13.84 -20.55 5.44
CA ALA A 447 -12.70 -19.96 6.12
C ALA A 447 -13.16 -19.40 7.46
N THR A 448 -12.73 -20.02 8.56
CA THR A 448 -13.17 -19.65 9.91
C THR A 448 -11.98 -19.35 10.81
N TYR A 449 -12.08 -18.25 11.57
CA TYR A 449 -11.08 -17.79 12.51
C TYR A 449 -11.66 -17.55 13.88
N GLY A 450 -10.82 -17.51 14.91
CA GLY A 450 -11.31 -17.49 16.29
C GLY A 450 -11.81 -18.85 16.78
N ASN A 451 -11.69 -19.92 15.97
CA ASN A 451 -11.99 -21.31 16.36
C ASN A 451 -11.18 -21.79 17.58
N ASN A 452 -9.96 -21.24 17.76
CA ASN A 452 -9.10 -21.57 18.90
C ASN A 452 -9.67 -21.04 20.22
N TYR A 453 -10.68 -20.15 20.18
CA TYR A 453 -11.33 -19.55 21.33
C TYR A 453 -12.73 -20.13 21.53
N GLY A 454 -12.95 -20.83 22.65
CA GLY A 454 -14.27 -21.33 23.05
C GLY A 454 -14.35 -22.75 23.61
N VAL A 455 -13.24 -23.50 23.69
CA VAL A 455 -13.25 -24.80 24.40
C VAL A 455 -12.64 -24.69 25.80
N ASP A 456 -11.49 -24.03 25.93
CA ASP A 456 -10.74 -23.99 27.20
C ASP A 456 -10.44 -22.57 27.74
N THR A 457 -10.66 -21.52 26.96
CA THR A 457 -10.42 -20.12 27.37
C THR A 457 -11.76 -19.38 27.51
N PRO A 458 -12.10 -18.84 28.70
CA PRO A 458 -13.29 -18.03 28.89
C PRO A 458 -13.31 -16.83 27.95
N PHE A 459 -14.49 -16.49 27.40
CA PHE A 459 -14.65 -15.36 26.49
C PHE A 459 -14.08 -14.05 27.08
N ARG A 460 -14.32 -13.80 28.38
CA ARG A 460 -13.81 -12.64 29.10
C ARG A 460 -12.30 -12.41 28.92
N ASP A 461 -11.53 -13.49 28.81
CA ASP A 461 -10.08 -13.42 28.81
C ASP A 461 -9.49 -13.28 27.38
N GLY A 462 -10.28 -13.51 26.32
CA GLY A 462 -9.80 -13.53 24.93
C GLY A 462 -10.53 -12.64 23.92
N TRP A 463 -11.62 -11.97 24.30
CA TRP A 463 -12.44 -11.19 23.34
C TRP A 463 -11.70 -10.01 22.69
N ARG A 464 -10.81 -9.32 23.42
CA ARG A 464 -10.03 -8.19 22.88
C ARG A 464 -9.13 -8.65 21.75
N GLU A 465 -8.47 -9.79 21.94
CA GLU A 465 -7.61 -10.39 20.93
C GLU A 465 -8.37 -10.69 19.62
N GLN A 466 -9.68 -10.99 19.69
CA GLN A 466 -10.47 -11.20 18.47
C GLN A 466 -10.59 -9.94 17.60
N TYR A 467 -10.52 -8.74 18.17
CA TYR A 467 -10.51 -7.51 17.38
C TYR A 467 -9.23 -7.36 16.55
N TYR A 468 -8.10 -7.75 17.15
CA TYR A 468 -6.80 -7.73 16.48
C TYR A 468 -6.72 -8.84 15.44
N ASN A 469 -7.13 -10.06 15.81
CA ASN A 469 -7.14 -11.21 14.92
C ASN A 469 -8.01 -10.94 13.69
N CYS A 470 -9.25 -10.46 13.86
CA CYS A 470 -10.08 -10.12 12.70
C CYS A 470 -9.41 -9.08 11.80
N ALA A 471 -8.87 -8.00 12.36
CA ALA A 471 -8.26 -6.93 11.57
C ALA A 471 -7.04 -7.43 10.76
N ILE A 472 -6.18 -8.23 11.37
CA ILE A 472 -4.99 -8.79 10.71
C ILE A 472 -5.38 -9.80 9.64
N GLU A 473 -6.34 -10.66 9.96
CA GLU A 473 -6.82 -11.66 9.04
C GLU A 473 -7.53 -11.04 7.83
N MET A 474 -8.33 -10.00 8.03
CA MET A 474 -8.88 -9.23 6.92
C MET A 474 -7.76 -8.61 6.09
N ALA A 475 -6.72 -8.02 6.71
CA ALA A 475 -5.58 -7.49 5.96
C ALA A 475 -4.82 -8.58 5.15
N ASP A 476 -4.68 -9.79 5.69
CA ASP A 476 -4.10 -10.93 4.97
C ASP A 476 -5.01 -11.42 3.84
N PHE A 477 -6.32 -11.45 4.07
CA PHE A 477 -7.31 -11.74 3.04
C PHE A 477 -7.20 -10.78 1.86
N TYR A 478 -7.03 -9.48 2.10
CA TYR A 478 -6.74 -8.49 1.06
C TYR A 478 -5.49 -8.79 0.25
N ARG A 479 -4.40 -9.21 0.90
CA ARG A 479 -3.15 -9.57 0.20
C ARG A 479 -3.34 -10.75 -0.73
N ASN A 480 -4.14 -11.74 -0.31
CA ASN A 480 -4.51 -12.88 -1.16
C ASN A 480 -5.30 -12.43 -2.41
N GLN A 481 -5.90 -11.25 -2.37
CA GLN A 481 -6.63 -10.62 -3.48
C GLN A 481 -5.76 -9.63 -4.29
N LYS A 482 -4.43 -9.72 -4.21
CA LYS A 482 -3.43 -8.82 -4.85
C LYS A 482 -3.40 -7.38 -4.31
N ALA A 483 -3.96 -7.13 -3.13
CA ALA A 483 -3.88 -5.81 -2.54
C ALA A 483 -2.55 -5.59 -1.79
N THR A 484 -2.07 -4.34 -1.79
CA THR A 484 -0.95 -3.88 -0.96
C THR A 484 -1.48 -2.97 0.14
N VAL A 485 -1.17 -3.27 1.40
CA VAL A 485 -1.66 -2.50 2.55
C VAL A 485 -0.57 -1.55 3.05
N PHE A 486 -0.79 -0.25 2.86
CA PHE A 486 0.00 0.83 3.45
C PHE A 486 -0.66 1.24 4.75
N VAL A 487 0.08 1.28 5.85
CA VAL A 487 -0.45 1.62 7.18
C VAL A 487 0.23 2.88 7.68
N ILE A 488 -0.56 3.88 8.04
CA ILE A 488 -0.10 5.13 8.65
C ILE A 488 -0.59 5.12 10.11
N GLY A 489 0.35 5.05 11.06
CA GLY A 489 0.02 4.99 12.49
C GLY A 489 0.36 6.28 13.20
N LEU A 490 -0.62 6.94 13.82
CA LEU A 490 -0.41 8.23 14.50
C LEU A 490 -0.20 8.10 16.01
N GLY A 491 0.92 8.56 16.53
CA GLY A 491 1.23 8.65 17.96
C GLY A 491 2.39 7.74 18.33
N GLN A 492 3.14 8.16 19.35
CA GLN A 492 4.24 7.39 19.89
C GLN A 492 3.73 6.10 20.56
N PRO A 493 4.53 5.01 20.56
CA PRO A 493 4.27 3.88 21.44
C PRO A 493 4.22 4.42 22.87
N SER A 494 3.12 4.17 23.59
CA SER A 494 3.04 4.68 24.95
C SER A 494 4.24 4.18 25.76
N THR A 495 4.84 5.08 26.55
CA THR A 495 5.90 4.72 27.51
C THR A 495 5.34 4.57 28.92
N VAL A 496 4.04 4.78 29.10
CA VAL A 496 3.33 4.82 30.38
C VAL A 496 1.96 4.16 30.28
N PHE A 497 1.48 3.54 31.35
CA PHE A 497 0.14 2.91 31.44
C PHE A 497 -1.07 3.85 31.23
N THR A 498 -0.85 5.11 30.93
CA THR A 498 -1.89 6.15 30.91
C THR A 498 -2.67 6.21 29.61
N GLU A 499 -2.22 5.56 28.54
CA GLU A 499 -3.01 5.51 27.30
C GLU A 499 -4.09 4.43 27.44
N PRO A 500 -5.40 4.78 27.45
CA PRO A 500 -6.48 3.86 27.83
C PRO A 500 -6.66 2.68 26.87
N TYR A 501 -5.94 2.66 25.75
CA TYR A 501 -6.07 1.68 24.68
C TYR A 501 -4.78 0.91 24.38
N GLN A 502 -3.68 1.18 25.10
CA GLN A 502 -2.42 0.46 24.94
C GLN A 502 -1.92 -0.04 26.29
N ASP A 503 -1.77 -1.36 26.41
CA ASP A 503 -1.00 -1.94 27.50
C ASP A 503 0.44 -2.14 27.00
N ILE A 504 1.37 -1.41 27.60
CA ILE A 504 2.79 -1.41 27.20
C ILE A 504 3.49 -2.70 27.64
N ASP A 505 2.96 -3.37 28.66
CA ASP A 505 3.50 -4.62 29.18
C ASP A 505 2.99 -5.82 28.37
N GLU A 506 1.83 -5.67 27.72
CA GLU A 506 1.31 -6.68 26.80
C GLU A 506 1.74 -6.38 25.36
N THR A 507 2.79 -7.05 24.90
CA THR A 507 3.30 -6.89 23.53
C THR A 507 2.23 -7.09 22.45
N PHE A 508 1.19 -7.90 22.73
CA PHE A 508 0.05 -8.11 21.86
C PHE A 508 -0.83 -6.86 21.69
N LEU A 509 -1.03 -6.08 22.76
CA LEU A 509 -1.86 -4.87 22.75
C LEU A 509 -1.09 -3.61 22.33
N ARG A 510 0.19 -3.76 21.99
CA ARG A 510 0.99 -2.67 21.45
C ARG A 510 0.57 -2.33 20.04
N LYS A 511 0.14 -1.09 19.85
CA LYS A 511 -0.36 -0.59 18.57
C LYS A 511 0.69 -0.64 17.46
N ASP A 512 1.95 -0.29 17.72
CA ASP A 512 3.01 -0.32 16.71
C ASP A 512 3.27 -1.74 16.17
N VAL A 513 3.20 -2.73 17.05
CA VAL A 513 3.27 -4.16 16.70
C VAL A 513 2.05 -4.56 15.86
N PHE A 514 0.85 -4.19 16.29
CA PHE A 514 -0.38 -4.45 15.55
C PHE A 514 -0.37 -3.82 14.15
N LEU A 515 -0.07 -2.53 14.04
CA LEU A 515 -0.08 -1.78 12.78
C LEU A 515 1.00 -2.28 11.81
N SER A 516 2.20 -2.60 12.30
CA SER A 516 3.24 -3.22 11.46
C SER A 516 2.82 -4.61 10.97
N ARG A 517 2.04 -5.37 11.74
CA ARG A 517 1.47 -6.65 11.26
C ARG A 517 0.34 -6.46 10.26
N VAL A 518 -0.53 -5.47 10.47
CA VAL A 518 -1.56 -5.08 9.50
C VAL A 518 -0.92 -4.62 8.20
N ALA A 519 0.28 -4.04 8.22
CA ALA A 519 1.05 -3.71 7.02
C ALA A 519 1.80 -4.92 6.41
N ASN A 520 2.06 -5.98 7.18
CA ASN A 520 3.06 -7.00 6.86
C ASN A 520 4.44 -6.38 6.59
N ASP A 521 4.80 -5.39 7.41
CA ASP A 521 6.11 -4.75 7.38
C ASP A 521 7.00 -5.37 8.45
N TYR A 522 7.67 -6.47 8.09
CA TYR A 522 8.59 -7.15 9.00
C TYR A 522 9.76 -6.25 9.39
N THR A 523 10.20 -5.33 8.53
CA THR A 523 11.33 -4.44 8.84
C THR A 523 10.99 -3.47 9.95
N ALA A 524 9.78 -2.93 9.95
CA ALA A 524 9.28 -2.08 11.02
C ALA A 524 9.08 -2.89 12.30
N ALA A 525 8.53 -4.11 12.20
CA ALA A 525 8.33 -4.99 13.34
C ALA A 525 9.64 -5.29 14.10
N TYR A 526 10.77 -5.46 13.39
CA TYR A 526 12.09 -5.67 14.02
C TYR A 526 12.71 -4.43 14.69
N ARG A 527 12.21 -3.22 14.38
CA ARG A 527 12.70 -1.98 15.00
C ARG A 527 12.01 -1.68 16.32
N VAL A 528 10.89 -2.33 16.60
CA VAL A 528 10.13 -2.14 17.84
C VAL A 528 11.01 -2.55 19.04
N PRO A 529 11.30 -1.62 19.98
CA PRO A 529 12.12 -1.94 21.13
C PRO A 529 11.50 -3.07 21.95
N ARG A 530 12.32 -4.10 22.25
CA ARG A 530 11.90 -5.18 23.16
C ARG A 530 11.72 -4.60 24.55
N HIS A 531 10.50 -4.65 25.06
CA HIS A 531 10.26 -4.54 26.49
C HIS A 531 10.20 -5.97 27.07
N PHE A 532 10.97 -6.21 28.13
CA PHE A 532 10.90 -7.42 28.96
C PHE A 532 11.24 -8.79 28.35
N GLY A 533 12.13 -8.87 27.36
CA GLY A 533 12.71 -10.16 26.94
C GLY A 533 11.75 -11.17 26.31
N GLY A 534 10.52 -10.74 25.97
CA GLY A 534 9.54 -11.54 25.24
C GLY A 534 9.92 -11.81 23.78
N PRO A 535 9.16 -12.68 23.08
CA PRO A 535 9.34 -12.89 21.65
C PRO A 535 9.19 -11.56 20.89
N VAL A 536 9.99 -11.38 19.84
CA VAL A 536 10.10 -10.12 19.08
C VAL A 536 8.79 -9.77 18.37
N HIS A 537 7.93 -10.77 18.16
CA HIS A 537 6.67 -10.65 17.44
C HIS A 537 5.64 -11.54 18.14
N PRO A 538 4.54 -10.99 18.69
CA PRO A 538 3.43 -11.81 19.12
C PRO A 538 2.89 -12.51 17.87
N GLU A 539 2.81 -13.84 17.94
CA GLU A 539 2.14 -14.62 16.92
C GLU A 539 0.63 -14.53 17.16
N PHE A 540 -0.14 -14.27 16.11
CA PHE A 540 -1.60 -14.17 16.20
C PHE A 540 -2.21 -15.56 16.02
N SER A 541 -3.35 -15.79 16.65
CA SER A 541 -3.96 -17.13 16.73
C SER A 541 -5.21 -17.24 15.86
N TYR A 542 -5.01 -17.53 14.56
CA TYR A 542 -6.10 -17.90 13.65
C TYR A 542 -5.71 -19.01 12.67
N HIS A 543 -6.72 -19.70 12.13
CA HIS A 543 -6.57 -20.79 11.18
C HIS A 543 -5.99 -20.22 9.89
N ASN A 544 -4.72 -20.54 9.57
CA ASN A 544 -3.91 -19.96 8.48
C ASN A 544 -3.16 -18.66 8.81
N TYR A 545 -2.93 -18.35 10.09
CA TYR A 545 -1.96 -17.31 10.44
C TYR A 545 -0.61 -17.62 9.81
N ARG A 546 -0.08 -16.63 9.10
CA ARG A 546 1.28 -16.66 8.57
C ARG A 546 2.18 -15.82 9.49
N THR A 547 3.23 -16.45 9.97
CA THR A 547 4.28 -15.79 10.74
C THR A 547 5.05 -14.81 9.85
N TYR A 548 5.74 -13.84 10.45
CA TYR A 548 6.65 -12.95 9.68
C TYR A 548 7.72 -13.73 8.93
N ALA A 549 8.21 -14.85 9.47
CA ALA A 549 9.20 -15.71 8.81
C ALA A 549 8.62 -16.35 7.54
N GLU A 550 7.38 -16.84 7.59
CA GLU A 550 6.68 -17.42 6.45
C GLU A 550 6.28 -16.37 5.40
N LEU A 551 5.97 -15.14 5.83
CA LEU A 551 5.70 -14.02 4.93
C LEU A 551 6.97 -13.56 4.24
N GLN A 552 8.08 -13.43 4.97
CA GLN A 552 9.39 -13.09 4.41
C GLN A 552 9.91 -14.14 3.41
N ALA A 553 9.61 -15.43 3.64
CA ALA A 553 9.98 -16.51 2.74
C ALA A 553 9.15 -16.54 1.44
N ASP A 554 8.00 -15.87 1.40
CA ASP A 554 7.10 -15.85 0.25
C ASP A 554 7.15 -14.51 -0.47
N HIS A 555 8.06 -14.43 -1.44
CA HIS A 555 8.24 -13.28 -2.32
C HIS A 555 7.01 -12.90 -3.16
N ARG A 556 5.93 -13.71 -3.12
CA ARG A 556 4.67 -13.40 -3.80
C ARG A 556 3.71 -12.59 -2.93
N SER A 557 3.92 -12.57 -1.60
CA SER A 557 3.10 -11.75 -0.73
C SER A 557 3.40 -10.28 -1.02
N ALA A 558 2.36 -9.49 -1.30
CA ALA A 558 2.53 -8.07 -1.50
C ALA A 558 3.04 -7.45 -0.18
N GLU A 559 4.33 -7.08 -0.16
CA GLU A 559 4.92 -6.34 0.95
C GLU A 559 4.19 -5.00 1.07
N GLY A 560 3.57 -4.78 2.23
CA GLY A 560 3.02 -3.47 2.57
C GLY A 560 4.09 -2.60 3.22
N LEU A 561 3.65 -1.48 3.80
CA LEU A 561 4.55 -0.52 4.45
C LEU A 561 3.88 0.07 5.67
N PHE A 562 4.58 0.07 6.81
CA PHE A 562 4.16 0.81 7.98
C PHE A 562 4.92 2.14 8.06
N ILE A 563 4.19 3.25 8.11
CA ILE A 563 4.70 4.60 8.26
C ILE A 563 4.29 5.08 9.66
N PRO A 564 5.17 4.93 10.67
CA PRO A 564 4.91 5.51 11.99
C PRO A 564 5.00 7.03 11.91
N VAL A 565 4.05 7.71 12.54
CA VAL A 565 3.95 9.16 12.62
C VAL A 565 3.91 9.52 14.10
N GLU A 566 4.97 10.11 14.62
CA GLU A 566 5.04 10.42 16.07
C GLU A 566 4.19 11.64 16.41
N GLU A 567 4.35 12.70 15.61
CA GLU A 567 3.68 13.97 15.76
C GLU A 567 2.63 14.14 14.65
N SER A 568 1.42 14.56 14.98
CA SER A 568 0.35 14.66 13.99
C SER A 568 0.61 15.71 12.89
N GLU A 569 1.53 16.65 13.10
CA GLU A 569 1.95 17.60 12.07
C GLU A 569 2.68 16.91 10.89
N GLU A 570 3.27 15.74 11.12
CA GLU A 570 3.95 14.95 10.08
C GLU A 570 2.96 14.11 9.23
N LEU A 571 1.66 14.13 9.54
CA LEU A 571 0.66 13.34 8.82
C LEU A 571 0.61 13.68 7.33
N GLU A 572 0.68 14.95 6.96
CA GLU A 572 0.64 15.34 5.54
C GLU A 572 1.81 14.74 4.77
N GLU A 573 3.01 14.74 5.35
CA GLU A 573 4.19 14.13 4.76
C GLU A 573 4.05 12.60 4.68
N ALA A 574 3.54 11.96 5.73
CA ALA A 574 3.30 10.51 5.73
C ALA A 574 2.32 10.07 4.63
N PHE A 575 1.21 10.79 4.47
CA PHE A 575 0.24 10.54 3.41
C PHE A 575 0.83 10.82 2.02
N ARG A 576 1.56 11.94 1.84
CA ARG A 576 2.28 12.24 0.58
C ARG A 576 3.28 11.14 0.22
N ASN A 577 4.01 10.63 1.21
CA ASN A 577 4.95 9.53 1.04
C ASN A 577 4.25 8.23 0.64
N ALA A 578 3.10 7.91 1.24
CA ALA A 578 2.29 6.76 0.85
C ALA A 578 1.80 6.90 -0.61
N ALA A 579 1.24 8.05 -0.99
CA ALA A 579 0.78 8.32 -2.35
C ALA A 579 1.91 8.19 -3.39
N THR A 580 3.06 8.81 -3.10
CA THR A 580 4.24 8.75 -3.97
C THR A 580 4.70 7.31 -4.20
N ARG A 581 4.73 6.48 -3.15
CA ARG A 581 5.12 5.08 -3.26
C ARG A 581 4.12 4.25 -4.07
N ILE A 582 2.82 4.49 -3.88
CA ILE A 582 1.76 3.87 -4.69
C ILE A 582 1.99 4.20 -6.16
N LEU A 583 2.13 5.49 -6.49
CA LEU A 583 2.27 5.94 -7.87
C LEU A 583 3.58 5.46 -8.52
N LEU A 584 4.69 5.40 -7.78
CA LEU A 584 5.97 4.89 -8.28
C LEU A 584 5.89 3.41 -8.63
N ARG A 585 5.13 2.61 -7.88
CA ARG A 585 4.94 1.18 -8.14
C ARG A 585 4.15 0.90 -9.43
N LEU A 586 3.39 1.89 -9.90
CA LEU A 586 2.61 1.81 -11.14
C LEU A 586 3.41 2.22 -12.39
N VAL A 587 4.67 2.64 -12.24
CA VAL A 587 5.57 2.96 -13.36
C VAL A 587 6.22 1.67 -13.88
N ARG A 588 6.07 1.38 -15.17
CA ARG A 588 6.61 0.19 -15.85
C ARG A 588 7.44 0.55 -17.06
#